data_AF-A0A973DP10-F1
#
_entry.id   AF-A0A973DP10-F1
#
_cell.length_a   1.000
_cell.length_b   1.000
_cell.length_c   1.000
_cell.angle_alpha   90.00
_cell.angle_beta   90.00
_cell.angle_gamma   90.00
#
_symmetry.space_group_name_H-M   'P 1'
#
loop_
_entity.id
_entity.type
_entity.pdbx_description
1 polymer ?
#
loop_
_entity_poly.entity_id
_entity_poly.type
_entity_poly.pdbx_seq_one_letter_code
_entity_poly.pdbx_strand_id
1 'polypeptide(L)' 'MAQFELLTERLVIRRFELADIAFIQAHYNEPGFIANIGDKNIRNDQDAIAYLTA' A
#
# COMPACT_ATOMS: atom_id res chain seq x y z
N MET A 1 5.40 -10.45 -15.19
CA MET A 1 6.22 -9.21 -15.26
C MET A 1 7.40 -9.41 -14.34
N ALA A 2 8.61 -8.95 -14.72
CA ALA A 2 9.79 -9.17 -13.88
C ALA A 2 9.65 -8.39 -12.56
N GLN A 3 9.79 -9.12 -11.45
CA GLN A 3 9.86 -8.57 -10.11
C GLN A 3 11.27 -8.03 -9.89
N PHE A 4 11.40 -6.77 -9.52
CA PHE A 4 12.68 -6.20 -9.12
C PHE A 4 12.57 -5.52 -7.77
N GLU A 5 13.63 -5.65 -6.99
CA GLU A 5 13.78 -5.04 -5.69
C GLU A 5 14.82 -3.91 -5.79
N LEU A 6 14.55 -2.79 -5.13
CA LEU A 6 15.48 -1.69 -4.98
C LEU A 6 16.10 -1.77 -3.59
N LEU A 7 17.40 -1.99 -3.54
CA LEU A 7 18.14 -2.10 -2.29
C LEU A 7 18.73 -0.74 -1.91
N THR A 8 18.64 -0.42 -0.63
CA THR A 8 19.34 0.71 0.02
C THR A 8 20.10 0.17 1.22
N GLU A 9 20.86 1.02 1.91
CA GLU A 9 21.60 0.62 3.11
C GLU A 9 20.69 0.04 4.21
N ARG A 10 19.45 0.52 4.33
CA ARG A 10 18.54 0.15 5.42
C ARG A 10 17.24 -0.52 5.00
N LEU A 11 16.89 -0.45 3.71
CA LEU A 11 15.58 -0.87 3.21
C LEU A 11 15.70 -1.67 1.92
N VAL A 12 14.84 -2.68 1.81
CA VAL A 12 14.49 -3.35 0.56
C VAL A 12 13.13 -2.80 0.12
N ILE A 13 13.07 -2.18 -1.04
CA ILE A 13 11.85 -1.63 -1.61
C ILE A 13 11.40 -2.54 -2.74
N ARG A 14 10.19 -3.07 -2.63
CA ARG A 14 9.58 -3.93 -3.64
C ARG A 14 8.22 -3.39 -4.04
N ARG A 15 7.70 -3.89 -5.17
CA ARG A 15 6.31 -3.62 -5.56
C ARG A 15 5.37 -4.23 -4.53
N PHE A 16 4.27 -3.54 -4.26
CA PHE A 16 3.19 -4.10 -3.45
C PHE A 16 2.59 -5.33 -4.11
N GLU A 17 2.23 -6.31 -3.29
CA GLU A 17 1.52 -7.51 -3.64
C GLU A 17 0.21 -7.60 -2.86
N LEU A 18 -0.67 -8.51 -3.25
CA LEU A 18 -1.92 -8.74 -2.52
C LEU A 18 -1.67 -9.18 -1.06
N ALA A 19 -0.52 -9.78 -0.77
CA ALA A 19 -0.14 -10.10 0.61
C ALA A 19 0.03 -8.86 1.51
N ASP A 20 0.18 -7.66 0.95
CA ASP A 20 0.41 -6.40 1.69
C ASP A 20 -0.87 -5.63 2.01
N ILE A 21 -2.04 -6.15 1.64
CA ILE A 21 -3.33 -5.44 1.79
C ILE A 21 -3.55 -4.92 3.21
N ALA A 22 -3.23 -5.71 4.23
CA ALA A 22 -3.39 -5.31 5.63
C ALA A 22 -2.54 -4.07 5.98
N PHE A 23 -1.32 -3.96 5.44
CA PHE A 23 -0.46 -2.80 5.63
C PHE A 23 -1.06 -1.55 4.97
N ILE A 24 -1.53 -1.69 3.73
CA ILE A 24 -2.13 -0.58 2.96
C ILE A 24 -3.36 -0.05 3.66
N GLN A 25 -4.24 -0.94 4.12
CA GLN A 25 -5.44 -0.55 4.88
C GLN A 25 -5.09 0.19 6.16
N ALA A 26 -4.16 -0.34 6.95
CA ALA A 26 -3.76 0.31 8.20
C ALA A 26 -3.20 1.71 7.90
N HIS A 27 -2.22 1.80 6.98
CA HIS A 27 -1.50 3.03 6.71
C HIS A 27 -2.37 4.12 6.07
N TYR A 28 -3.17 3.77 5.06
CA TYR A 28 -3.96 4.76 4.33
C TYR A 28 -5.18 5.28 5.11
N ASN A 29 -5.57 4.59 6.18
CA ASN A 29 -6.62 5.04 7.09
C ASN A 29 -6.05 5.71 8.36
N GLU A 30 -4.73 5.89 8.47
CA GLU A 30 -4.16 6.69 9.54
C GLU A 30 -4.70 8.13 9.47
N PRO A 31 -5.11 8.75 10.59
CA PRO A 31 -5.62 10.12 10.59
C PRO A 31 -4.64 11.11 9.96
N GLY A 32 -3.34 10.93 10.18
CA GLY A 32 -2.30 11.75 9.58
C GLY A 32 -2.21 11.59 8.06
N PHE A 33 -2.42 10.38 7.54
CA PHE A 33 -2.42 10.13 6.10
C PHE A 33 -3.63 10.80 5.45
N ILE A 34 -4.83 10.60 6.00
CA ILE A 34 -6.06 11.21 5.50
C ILE A 34 -5.96 12.74 5.51
N ALA A 35 -5.45 13.32 6.59
CA ALA A 35 -5.36 14.77 6.74
C ALA A 35 -4.32 15.44 5.82
N ASN A 36 -3.22 14.76 5.48
CA ASN A 36 -2.08 15.39 4.80
C ASN A 36 -1.82 14.87 3.37
N ILE A 37 -2.27 13.66 3.03
CA ILE A 37 -2.10 13.04 1.71
C ILE A 37 -3.44 12.93 0.99
N GLY A 38 -4.48 12.55 1.72
CA GLY A 38 -5.85 12.42 1.24
C GLY A 38 -6.41 11.02 1.34
N ASP A 39 -7.72 10.94 1.54
CA ASP A 39 -8.45 9.69 1.71
C ASP A 39 -8.50 8.87 0.40
N LYS A 40 -8.00 7.64 0.47
CA LYS A 40 -8.00 6.69 -0.67
C LYS A 40 -9.28 5.85 -0.76
N ASN A 41 -10.21 6.01 0.18
CA ASN A 41 -11.46 5.26 0.28
C ASN A 41 -11.27 3.73 0.34
N ILE A 42 -10.18 3.26 0.96
CA ILE A 42 -9.90 1.83 1.16
C ILE A 42 -10.40 1.44 2.55
N ARG A 43 -11.52 0.72 2.67
CA ARG A 43 -12.14 0.38 3.96
C ARG A 43 -12.15 -1.11 4.27
N ASN A 44 -11.91 -1.95 3.27
CA ASN A 44 -11.91 -3.40 3.39
C ASN A 44 -10.95 -4.04 2.38
N ASP A 45 -10.83 -5.37 2.43
CA ASP A 45 -9.86 -6.12 1.60
C ASP A 45 -10.15 -5.96 0.11
N GLN A 46 -11.43 -5.90 -0.27
CA GLN A 46 -11.82 -5.74 -1.68
C GLN A 46 -11.41 -4.38 -2.23
N ASP A 47 -11.55 -3.31 -1.44
CA ASP A 47 -11.10 -1.98 -1.85
C ASP A 47 -9.58 -1.95 -2.06
N ALA A 48 -8.83 -2.62 -1.19
CA ALA A 48 -7.37 -2.70 -1.27
C ALA A 48 -6.89 -3.56 -2.46
N ILE A 49 -7.56 -4.68 -2.72
CA ILE A 49 -7.32 -5.51 -3.92
C ILE A 49 -7.57 -4.65 -5.15
N ALA A 50 -8.74 -4.00 -5.24
CA ALA A 50 -9.10 -3.15 -6.35
C ALA A 50 -8.06 -2.04 -6.57
N TYR A 51 -7.58 -1.41 -5.50
CA TYR A 51 -6.53 -0.39 -5.56
C TYR A 51 -5.19 -0.92 -6.11
N LEU A 52 -4.80 -2.15 -5.75
CA LEU A 52 -3.52 -2.74 -6.19
C LEU A 52 -3.56 -3.32 -7.61
N THR A 53 -4.75 -3.66 -8.10
CA THR A 53 -4.93 -4.29 -9.43
C THR A 53 -5.49 -3.35 -10.50
N ALA A 54 -5.91 -2.14 -10.14
CA ALA A 54 -6.33 -1.09 -11.06
C ALA A 54 -5.15 -0.58 -11.91
#